data_AF-A0A222FK52-F1
#
_entry.id   AF-A0A222FK52-F1
#
_cell.length_a   1.000
_cell.length_b   1.000
_cell.length_c   1.000
_cell.angle_alpha   90.00
_cell.angle_beta   90.00
_cell.angle_gamma   90.00
#
_symmetry.space_group_name_H-M   'P 1'
#
loop_
_entity.id
_entity.type
_entity.pdbx_description
1 polymer ?
#
loop_
_entity_poly.entity_id
_entity_poly.type
_entity_poly.pdbx_seq_one_letter_code
_entity_poly.pdbx_strand_id
1 'polypeptide(L)'
;MIFKKLSHKDGSEYYLAALKEPILSNGRKITYIIIGARFLGQHIGPKMNNLPINIAYVVDSSLLDQQDMDFNKGEFVAIGFATDTSTGQLQYSE
;
A
#
# COMPACT_ATOMS: atom_id res chain seq x y z
N MET A 1 -1.97 6.46 -7.98
CA MET A 1 -2.31 7.45 -6.93
C MET A 1 -2.79 6.70 -5.70
N ILE A 2 -2.47 7.15 -4.48
CA ILE A 2 -3.02 6.54 -3.27
C ILE A 2 -4.54 6.74 -3.25
N PHE A 3 -5.28 5.64 -3.11
CA PHE A 3 -6.73 5.60 -3.10
C PHE A 3 -7.27 5.58 -1.66
N LYS A 4 -6.69 4.75 -0.79
CA LYS A 4 -7.19 4.53 0.57
C LYS A 4 -6.12 3.95 1.48
N LYS A 5 -6.17 4.26 2.78
CA LYS A 5 -5.41 3.57 3.83
C LYS A 5 -6.27 2.46 4.45
N LEU A 6 -5.70 1.29 4.65
CA LEU A 6 -6.29 0.14 5.33
C LEU A 6 -5.53 -0.12 6.64
N SER A 7 -6.27 -0.50 7.68
CA SER A 7 -5.71 -0.87 8.98
C SER A 7 -5.56 -2.38 9.10
N HIS A 8 -4.75 -2.86 10.04
CA HIS A 8 -4.77 -4.25 10.47
C HIS A 8 -4.68 -4.35 11.99
N LYS A 9 -5.15 -5.47 12.55
CA LYS A 9 -5.23 -5.70 14.00
C LYS A 9 -3.87 -5.69 14.73
N ASP A 10 -2.77 -5.81 13.99
CA ASP A 10 -1.41 -5.76 14.51
C ASP A 10 -0.84 -4.33 14.57
N GLY A 11 -1.66 -3.32 14.22
CA GLY A 11 -1.26 -1.91 14.16
C GLY A 11 -0.58 -1.51 12.85
N SER A 12 -0.34 -2.44 11.93
CA SER A 12 0.23 -2.16 10.63
C SER A 12 -0.77 -1.42 9.74
N GLU A 13 -0.23 -0.57 8.86
CA GLU A 13 -1.01 0.20 7.89
C GLU A 13 -0.62 -0.18 6.47
N TYR A 14 -1.63 -0.23 5.60
CA TYR A 14 -1.47 -0.56 4.19
C TYR A 14 -2.13 0.53 3.34
N TYR A 15 -1.63 0.73 2.14
CA TYR A 15 -2.14 1.71 1.20
C TYR A 15 -2.60 1.03 -0.06
N LEU A 16 -3.86 1.22 -0.42
CA LEU A 16 -4.37 0.92 -1.74
C LEU A 16 -3.96 2.04 -2.68
N ALA A 17 -3.38 1.69 -3.82
CA ALA A 17 -3.03 2.62 -4.86
C ALA A 17 -3.62 2.18 -6.20
N ALA A 18 -4.31 3.10 -6.87
CA ALA A 18 -4.78 2.91 -8.23
C ALA A 18 -3.59 3.02 -9.20
N LEU A 19 -3.49 2.06 -10.12
CA LEU A 19 -2.55 2.10 -11.24
C LEU A 19 -3.04 3.12 -12.27
N LYS A 20 -2.11 3.87 -12.87
CA LYS A 20 -2.43 4.82 -13.94
C LYS A 20 -2.97 4.10 -15.17
N GLU A 21 -2.34 2.98 -15.49
CA GLU A 21 -2.75 2.07 -16.55
C GLU A 21 -2.85 0.67 -15.97
N PRO A 22 -3.91 -0.11 -16.31
CA PRO A 22 -4.04 -1.47 -15.85
C PRO A 22 -2.91 -2.35 -16.40
N ILE A 23 -2.46 -3.32 -15.60
CA ILE A 23 -1.49 -4.33 -16.04
C ILE A 23 -2.19 -5.69 -16.19
N LEU A 24 -1.70 -6.51 -17.12
CA LEU A 24 -2.14 -7.90 -17.25
C LEU A 24 -1.15 -8.80 -16.53
N SER A 25 -1.66 -9.63 -15.61
CA SER A 25 -0.88 -10.65 -14.90
C SER A 25 -1.70 -11.91 -14.75
N ASN A 26 -1.16 -13.06 -15.14
CA ASN A 26 -1.82 -14.37 -15.03
C ASN A 26 -3.27 -14.37 -15.60
N GLY A 27 -3.49 -13.68 -16.73
CA GLY A 27 -4.81 -13.55 -17.35
C GLY A 27 -5.80 -12.62 -16.64
N ARG A 28 -5.38 -11.95 -15.56
CA ARG A 28 -6.19 -10.97 -14.82
C ARG A 28 -5.76 -9.55 -15.13
N LYS A 29 -6.73 -8.64 -15.21
CA LYS A 29 -6.49 -7.20 -15.32
C LYS A 29 -6.39 -6.61 -13.91
N ILE A 30 -5.20 -6.13 -13.56
CA ILE A 30 -4.93 -5.51 -12.26
C ILE A 30 -5.04 -3.99 -12.41
N THR A 31 -5.84 -3.38 -11.55
CA THR A 31 -6.09 -1.92 -11.52
C THR A 31 -5.66 -1.26 -10.22
N TYR A 32 -5.46 -2.05 -9.16
CA TYR A 32 -5.02 -1.59 -7.84
C TYR A 32 -3.91 -2.47 -7.29
N ILE A 33 -3.05 -1.83 -6.50
CA ILE A 33 -2.01 -2.50 -5.72
C ILE A 33 -2.17 -2.15 -4.24
N ILE A 34 -1.63 -3.00 -3.38
CA ILE A 34 -1.46 -2.78 -1.95
C ILE A 34 0.02 -2.52 -1.70
N ILE A 35 0.30 -1.51 -0.88
CA ILE A 35 1.65 -1.16 -0.43
C ILE A 35 1.64 -1.17 1.10
N GLY A 36 2.54 -1.92 1.72
CA GLY A 36 2.73 -1.93 3.17
C GLY A 36 4.20 -1.89 3.55
N ALA A 37 4.53 -1.33 4.71
CA ALA A 37 5.88 -1.43 5.23
C ALA A 37 6.27 -2.91 5.40
N ARG A 38 7.53 -3.24 5.12
CA ARG A 38 7.97 -4.65 5.16
C ARG A 38 8.04 -5.21 6.58
N PHE A 39 8.41 -4.38 7.54
CA PHE A 39 8.66 -4.81 8.92
C PHE A 39 7.53 -4.35 9.84
N LEU A 40 7.17 -5.23 10.78
CA LEU A 40 6.12 -4.96 11.76
C LEU A 40 6.46 -3.70 12.59
N GLY A 41 5.46 -2.84 12.79
CA GLY A 41 5.61 -1.58 13.52
C GLY A 41 6.30 -0.46 12.73
N GLN A 42 6.71 -0.70 11.47
CA GLN A 42 7.12 0.38 10.58
C GLN A 42 5.91 0.97 9.87
N HIS A 43 5.92 2.29 9.73
CA HIS A 43 4.86 3.05 9.06
C HIS A 43 5.43 3.72 7.82
N ILE A 44 4.62 3.75 6.75
CA ILE A 44 4.91 4.57 5.57
C ILE A 44 4.48 5.99 5.91
N GLY A 45 5.41 6.93 5.86
CA GLY A 45 5.15 8.29 6.31
C GLY A 45 6.19 9.30 5.82
N PRO A 46 6.03 10.57 6.21
CA PRO A 46 6.90 11.64 5.75
C PRO A 46 8.36 11.41 6.14
N LYS A 47 9.28 11.96 5.34
CA LYS A 47 10.73 11.85 5.52
C LYS A 47 11.28 10.41 5.47
N MET A 48 10.47 9.40 5.10
CA MET A 48 10.99 8.06 4.87
C MET A 48 11.98 8.10 3.71
N ASN A 49 13.09 7.37 3.84
CA ASN A 49 14.08 7.24 2.78
C ASN A 49 14.48 5.78 2.64
N ASN A 50 14.32 5.23 1.44
CA ASN A 50 14.65 3.86 1.11
C ASN A 50 13.99 2.83 2.06
N LEU A 51 12.75 3.10 2.47
CA LEU A 51 11.97 2.20 3.33
C LEU A 51 11.57 0.96 2.53
N PRO A 52 11.92 -0.26 2.96
CA PRO A 52 11.48 -1.46 2.27
C PRO A 52 9.97 -1.65 2.42
N ILE A 53 9.30 -1.89 1.29
CA ILE A 53 7.85 -2.08 1.20
C ILE A 53 7.52 -3.40 0.52
N ASN A 54 6.42 -4.02 0.96
CA ASN A 54 5.79 -5.12 0.24
C ASN A 54 4.78 -4.54 -0.75
N ILE A 55 4.77 -5.09 -1.98
CA ILE A 55 3.83 -4.75 -3.03
C ILE A 55 3.02 -6.00 -3.35
N ALA A 56 1.70 -5.85 -3.37
CA ALA A 56 0.76 -6.90 -3.74
C ALA A 56 -0.26 -6.39 -4.76
N TYR A 57 -0.78 -7.26 -5.61
CA TYR A 57 -1.93 -6.97 -6.46
C TYR A 57 -3.21 -7.12 -5.65
N VAL A 58 -4.21 -6.27 -5.92
CA VAL A 58 -5.58 -6.52 -5.48
C VAL A 58 -6.21 -7.51 -6.46
N VAL A 59 -6.55 -8.71 -5.96
CA VAL A 59 -7.15 -9.78 -6.77
C VAL A 59 -8.65 -9.97 -6.51
N ASP A 60 -9.16 -9.40 -5.42
CA ASP A 60 -10.58 -9.26 -5.12
C ASP A 60 -10.91 -7.78 -4.84
N SER A 61 -11.74 -7.19 -5.71
CA SER A 61 -12.08 -5.76 -5.66
C SER A 61 -12.95 -5.36 -4.47
N SER A 62 -13.56 -6.32 -3.76
CA SER A 62 -14.32 -6.00 -2.54
C SER A 62 -13.43 -5.42 -1.42
N LEU A 63 -12.10 -5.59 -1.51
CA LEU A 63 -11.15 -4.94 -0.60
C LEU A 63 -11.23 -3.41 -0.64
N LEU A 64 -11.65 -2.82 -1.77
CA LEU A 64 -11.73 -1.37 -1.92
C LEU A 64 -12.75 -0.73 -0.96
N ASP A 65 -13.79 -1.50 -0.60
CA ASP A 65 -14.86 -1.05 0.29
C ASP A 65 -14.56 -1.31 1.77
N GLN A 66 -13.53 -2.10 2.09
CA GLN A 66 -13.18 -2.50 3.46
C GLN A 66 -12.28 -1.49 4.17
N GLN A 67 -12.42 -1.36 5.49
CA GLN A 67 -11.50 -0.53 6.30
C GLN A 67 -10.23 -1.29 6.70
N ASP A 68 -10.35 -2.61 6.88
CA ASP A 68 -9.26 -3.47 7.31
C ASP A 68 -8.66 -4.26 6.14
N MET A 69 -7.35 -4.51 6.23
CA MET A 69 -6.62 -5.34 5.29
C MET A 69 -7.01 -6.81 5.43
N ASP A 70 -7.46 -7.40 4.32
CA ASP A 70 -7.68 -8.84 4.16
C ASP A 70 -6.63 -9.41 3.20
N PHE A 71 -5.66 -10.14 3.74
CA PHE A 71 -4.56 -10.72 2.96
C PHE A 71 -5.01 -11.77 1.94
N ASN A 72 -6.21 -12.35 2.07
CA ASN A 72 -6.73 -13.29 1.08
C ASN A 72 -7.19 -12.60 -0.21
N LYS A 73 -7.36 -11.27 -0.18
CA LYS A 73 -7.78 -10.44 -1.31
C LYS A 73 -6.60 -9.79 -2.04
N GLY A 74 -5.39 -10.03 -1.55
CA GLY A 74 -4.14 -9.58 -2.14
C GLY A 74 -3.28 -10.75 -2.61
N GLU A 75 -2.47 -10.53 -3.63
CA GLU A 75 -1.45 -11.47 -4.09
C GLU A 75 -0.08 -10.77 -4.01
N PHE A 76 0.82 -11.23 -3.14
CA PHE A 76 2.16 -10.65 -3.02
C PHE A 76 2.94 -10.82 -4.33
N VAL A 77 3.61 -9.76 -4.77
CA VAL A 77 4.34 -9.79 -6.05
C VAL A 77 5.79 -9.34 -5.96
N ALA A 78 6.12 -8.37 -5.09
CA ALA A 78 7.45 -7.81 -5.06
C ALA A 78 7.78 -7.12 -3.74
N ILE A 79 9.09 -6.91 -3.55
CA ILE A 79 9.65 -6.00 -2.55
C ILE A 79 10.16 -4.78 -3.31
N GLY A 80 9.78 -3.59 -2.84
CA GLY A 80 10.29 -2.33 -3.35
C GLY A 80 10.91 -1.49 -2.26
N PHE A 81 11.35 -0.29 -2.62
CA PHE A 81 11.83 0.72 -1.69
C PHE A 81 11.08 2.02 -1.94
N ALA A 82 10.61 2.65 -0.86
CA ALA A 82 9.87 3.90 -0.91
C ALA A 82 10.68 5.04 -0.27
N THR A 83 10.70 6.18 -0.94
CA THR A 83 11.23 7.44 -0.42
C THR A 83 10.15 8.48 -0.52
N ASP A 84 9.95 9.25 0.54
CA ASP A 84 9.09 10.42 0.52
C ASP A 84 9.73 11.52 -0.34
N THR A 85 8.99 11.98 -1.34
CA THR A 85 9.40 13.08 -2.23
C THR A 85 8.64 14.37 -1.93
N SER A 86 7.86 14.41 -0.85
CA SER A 86 7.14 15.60 -0.44
C SER A 86 8.12 16.69 0.01
N THR A 87 7.83 17.93 -0.39
CA THR A 87 8.60 19.12 0.01
C THR A 87 7.89 19.92 1.10
N GLY A 88 6.81 19.36 1.68
CA GLY A 88 5.98 20.02 2.68
C GLY A 88 6.60 20.04 4.07
N GLN A 89 6.33 21.10 4.84
CA GLN A 89 6.64 21.09 6.28
C GLN A 89 5.69 20.13 7.00
N LEU A 90 6.23 19.30 7.87
CA LEU A 90 5.45 18.47 8.79
C LEU A 90 4.57 19.39 9.66
N GLN A 91 3.26 19.29 9.55
CA GLN A 91 2.38 19.77 10.60
C GLN A 91 2.34 18.70 11.69
N TYR A 92 3.03 18.95 12.79
CA TYR A 92 2.81 18.22 14.02
C TYR A 92 1.48 18.73 14.59
N SER A 93 0.49 17.84 14.71
CA SER A 93 -0.65 18.09 15.59
C SER A 93 -0.16 17.89 17.03
N GLU A 94 -0.25 18.96 17.83
CA GLU A 94 -0.07 18.92 19.29
C GLU A 94 -1.08 18.02 19.98
#